data_AF-N0AXE7-F1
#
_entry.id   AF-N0AXE7-F1
#
_cell.length_a   1.000
_cell.length_b   1.000
_cell.length_c   1.000
_cell.angle_alpha   90.00
_cell.angle_beta   90.00
_cell.angle_gamma   90.00
#
_symmetry.space_group_name_H-M   'P 1'
#
loop_
_entity.id
_entity.type
_entity.pdbx_description
1 polymer ?
#
loop_
_entity_poly.entity_id
_entity_poly.type
_entity_poly.pdbx_seq_one_letter_code
_entity_poly.pdbx_strand_id
1 'polypeptide(L)'
;MKYTFEKKAKLVGKVGSGKLWLLNIEDDWIHDQYGESHIYHGRIHSSKKAFHPLSTTISGYFQDEDTQKWIKLKYGVATVDPTNLDHSWKTDINQLVKISINTGVYQHYKTGTAAAALTR
;
A
#
# COMPACT_ATOMS: atom_id res chain seq x y z
N MET A 1 26.27 -0.31 -0.67
CA MET A 1 25.02 -0.57 0.08
C MET A 1 23.98 -1.15 -0.86
N LYS A 2 23.38 -2.32 -0.55
CA LYS A 2 22.38 -2.96 -1.43
C LYS A 2 20.98 -2.54 -0.98
N TYR A 3 20.30 -1.72 -1.79
CA TYR A 3 18.90 -1.37 -1.58
C TYR A 3 18.00 -2.58 -1.86
N THR A 4 16.85 -2.66 -1.19
CA THR A 4 15.88 -3.75 -1.35
C THR A 4 14.47 -3.19 -1.59
N PHE A 5 13.61 -3.99 -2.22
CA PHE A 5 12.18 -3.70 -2.35
C PHE A 5 11.36 -4.44 -1.30
N GLU A 6 11.97 -5.36 -0.55
CA GLU A 6 11.30 -6.12 0.48
C GLU A 6 12.19 -6.38 1.69
N LYS A 7 11.57 -6.54 2.86
CA LYS A 7 12.25 -7.03 4.06
C LYS A 7 11.26 -7.65 5.05
N LYS A 8 11.79 -8.50 5.95
CA LYS A 8 11.08 -8.87 7.18
C LYS A 8 10.99 -7.66 8.12
N ALA A 9 9.84 -7.52 8.76
CA ALA A 9 9.53 -6.42 9.66
C ALA A 9 8.39 -6.83 10.58
N LYS A 10 8.04 -5.94 11.52
CA LYS A 10 6.84 -6.09 12.33
C LYS A 10 5.99 -4.83 12.29
N LEU A 11 4.68 -5.01 12.35
CA LEU A 11 3.71 -3.94 12.57
C LEU A 11 3.30 -3.98 14.04
N VAL A 12 3.41 -2.84 14.70
CA VAL A 12 3.02 -2.72 16.11
C VAL A 12 2.10 -1.55 16.30
N GLY A 13 1.10 -1.68 17.17
CA GLY A 13 0.29 -0.55 17.56
C GLY A 13 -0.49 -0.80 18.84
N LYS A 14 -0.85 0.28 19.51
CA LYS A 14 -1.68 0.23 20.71
C LYS A 14 -3.12 -0.13 20.35
N VAL A 15 -3.76 -0.97 21.18
CA VAL A 15 -5.19 -1.28 21.05
C VAL A 15 -6.00 0.03 20.99
N GLY A 16 -6.93 0.11 20.03
CA GLY A 16 -7.81 1.27 19.85
C GLY A 16 -7.17 2.54 19.25
N SER A 17 -5.86 2.54 18.95
CA SER A 17 -5.18 3.72 18.39
C SER A 17 -5.53 4.01 16.92
N GLY A 18 -6.13 3.04 16.22
CA GLY A 18 -6.43 3.14 14.79
C GLY A 18 -5.18 3.16 13.90
N LYS A 19 -3.99 2.84 14.45
CA LYS A 19 -2.72 2.87 13.73
C LYS A 19 -1.82 1.70 14.09
N LEU A 20 -1.11 1.20 13.09
CA LEU A 20 0.02 0.29 13.25
C LEU A 20 1.26 0.93 12.61
N TRP A 21 2.39 0.83 13.30
CA TRP A 21 3.68 1.37 12.88
C TRP A 21 4.63 0.24 12.48
N LEU A 22 5.36 0.46 11.39
CA LEU A 22 6.37 -0.46 10.89
C LEU A 22 7.68 -0.31 11.66
N LEU A 23 8.23 -1.42 12.09
CA LEU A 23 9.49 -1.50 12.80
C LEU A 23 10.39 -2.57 12.20
N ASN A 24 11.68 -2.46 12.47
CA ASN A 24 12.58 -3.56 12.14
C ASN A 24 12.29 -4.75 13.04
N ILE A 25 12.58 -5.94 12.53
CA ILE A 25 12.27 -7.18 13.23
C ILE A 25 13.02 -7.28 14.57
N GLU A 26 14.25 -6.78 14.62
CA GLU A 26 15.16 -6.79 15.78
C GLU A 26 14.88 -5.68 16.81
N ASP A 27 13.98 -4.73 16.50
CA ASP A 27 13.69 -3.61 17.39
C ASP A 27 12.70 -4.03 18.50
N ASP A 28 13.17 -4.41 19.70
CA ASP A 28 12.33 -4.99 20.76
C ASP A 28 11.88 -4.01 21.87
N TRP A 29 12.22 -2.73 21.74
CA TRP A 29 11.98 -1.71 22.76
C TRP A 29 10.49 -1.32 22.98
N ILE A 30 9.56 -1.83 22.18
CA ILE A 30 8.14 -1.41 22.25
C ILE A 30 7.36 -2.11 23.37
N HIS A 31 7.80 -3.28 23.83
CA HIS A 31 7.10 -4.03 24.86
C HIS A 31 6.99 -3.29 26.20
N ASP A 32 7.96 -2.42 26.51
CA ASP A 32 8.00 -1.69 27.79
C ASP A 32 7.15 -0.40 27.79
N GLN A 33 6.81 0.15 26.61
CA GLN A 33 6.17 1.45 26.50
C GLN A 33 4.66 1.39 26.18
N TYR A 34 4.19 0.27 25.59
CA TYR A 34 2.81 0.12 25.14
C TYR A 34 2.19 -1.13 25.77
N GLY A 35 1.53 -0.98 26.92
CA GLY A 35 0.88 -2.06 27.68
C GLY A 35 0.11 -3.07 26.81
N GLU A 36 -1.16 -2.82 26.49
CA GLU A 36 -1.87 -3.65 25.50
C GLU A 36 -1.51 -3.20 24.08
N SER A 37 -0.80 -4.05 23.35
CA SER A 37 -0.36 -3.81 21.97
C SER A 37 -0.66 -4.99 21.07
N HIS A 38 -0.90 -4.70 19.80
CA HIS A 38 -0.94 -5.69 18.73
C HIS A 38 0.42 -5.74 18.05
N ILE A 39 0.92 -6.94 17.80
CA ILE A 39 2.20 -7.16 17.11
C ILE A 39 1.97 -8.18 16.00
N TYR A 40 2.27 -7.80 14.77
CA TYR A 40 2.16 -8.64 13.59
C TYR A 40 3.53 -8.80 12.95
N HIS A 41 3.97 -10.03 12.80
CA HIS A 41 5.23 -10.35 12.14
C HIS A 41 4.98 -10.61 10.66
N GLY A 42 5.88 -10.16 9.79
CA GLY A 42 5.61 -10.27 8.37
C GLY A 42 6.66 -9.65 7.48
N ARG A 43 6.25 -9.38 6.24
CA ARG A 43 7.11 -8.80 5.21
C ARG A 43 6.47 -7.56 4.61
N ILE A 44 7.26 -6.50 4.50
CA ILE A 44 6.88 -5.29 3.78
C ILE A 44 7.46 -5.33 2.36
N HIS A 45 6.62 -5.05 1.38
CA HIS A 45 6.96 -4.96 -0.04
C HIS A 45 6.66 -3.55 -0.55
N SER A 46 7.66 -2.88 -1.12
CA SER A 46 7.50 -1.60 -1.83
C SER A 46 7.28 -1.86 -3.31
N SER A 47 6.23 -1.26 -3.88
CA SER A 47 5.92 -1.37 -5.30
C SER A 47 6.61 -0.34 -6.18
N LYS A 48 7.16 0.74 -5.61
CA LYS A 48 7.64 1.91 -6.38
C LYS A 48 9.11 2.25 -6.17
N LYS A 49 9.61 2.12 -4.94
CA LYS A 49 10.93 2.65 -4.57
C LYS A 49 11.68 1.67 -3.67
N ALA A 50 12.91 1.34 -4.05
CA ALA A 50 13.81 0.59 -3.20
C ALA A 50 14.16 1.42 -1.94
N PHE A 51 14.38 0.74 -0.82
CA PHE A 51 14.66 1.37 0.46
C PHE A 51 15.87 0.74 1.13
N HIS A 52 16.43 1.48 2.10
CA HIS A 52 17.50 0.98 2.94
C HIS A 52 16.96 -0.13 3.85
N PRO A 53 17.68 -1.25 4.07
CA PRO A 53 17.19 -2.38 4.89
C PRO A 53 16.69 -1.98 6.29
N LEU A 54 17.28 -0.97 6.92
CA LEU A 54 16.86 -0.48 8.24
C LEU A 54 15.78 0.62 8.21
N SER A 55 15.29 1.02 7.03
CA SER A 55 14.29 2.08 6.89
C SER A 55 12.93 1.64 7.43
N THR A 56 12.30 2.42 8.30
CA THR A 56 10.92 2.18 8.76
C THR A 56 9.91 3.05 8.01
N THR A 57 10.35 4.11 7.34
CA THR A 57 9.49 5.03 6.57
C THR A 57 9.20 4.48 5.15
N ILE A 58 8.59 3.30 5.07
CA ILE A 58 8.32 2.60 3.81
C ILE A 58 6.83 2.72 3.44
N SER A 59 6.53 3.03 2.18
CA SER A 59 5.16 2.94 1.64
C SER A 59 5.05 1.71 0.76
N GLY A 60 4.02 0.90 0.96
CA GLY A 60 3.93 -0.42 0.32
C GLY A 60 2.80 -1.27 0.87
N TYR A 61 2.99 -2.58 0.80
CA TYR A 61 2.05 -3.59 1.29
C TYR A 61 2.76 -4.51 2.26
N PHE A 62 2.17 -4.70 3.43
CA PHE A 62 2.66 -5.62 4.44
C PHE A 62 1.82 -6.89 4.40
N GLN A 63 2.48 -8.05 4.36
CA GLN A 63 1.86 -9.34 4.50
C GLN A 63 2.18 -9.90 5.88
N ASP A 64 1.16 -10.26 6.63
CA ASP A 64 1.28 -10.95 7.90
C ASP A 64 1.72 -12.40 7.68
N GLU A 65 2.69 -12.89 8.46
CA GLU A 65 3.28 -14.22 8.32
C GLU A 65 2.29 -15.31 8.78
N ASP A 66 1.48 -15.04 9.79
CA ASP A 66 0.57 -16.02 10.39
C ASP A 66 -0.73 -16.17 9.57
N THR A 67 -1.39 -15.06 9.26
CA THR A 67 -2.69 -15.07 8.59
C THR A 67 -2.60 -14.96 7.06
N GLN A 68 -1.41 -14.64 6.54
CA GLN A 68 -1.17 -14.35 5.12
C GLN A 68 -2.00 -13.17 4.57
N LYS A 69 -2.71 -12.43 5.44
CA LYS A 69 -3.49 -11.26 5.08
C LYS A 69 -2.57 -10.06 4.79
N TRP A 70 -3.11 -9.14 4.02
CA TRP A 70 -2.42 -7.96 3.51
C TRP A 70 -2.97 -6.69 4.12
N ILE A 71 -2.09 -5.72 4.35
CA ILE A 71 -2.46 -4.36 4.73
C ILE A 71 -1.58 -3.36 3.99
N LYS A 72 -2.16 -2.19 3.66
CA LYS A 72 -1.45 -1.12 2.98
C LYS A 72 -0.76 -0.20 3.98
N LEU A 73 0.50 0.13 3.72
CA LEU A 73 1.29 1.09 4.49
C LEU A 73 1.54 2.37 3.69
N LYS A 74 1.50 3.49 4.40
CA LYS A 74 1.92 4.80 3.92
C LYS A 74 2.92 5.39 4.92
N TYR A 75 4.14 5.65 4.46
CA TYR A 75 5.25 6.17 5.28
C TYR A 75 5.49 5.40 6.59
N GLY A 76 5.43 4.08 6.53
CA GLY A 76 5.63 3.21 7.69
C GLY A 76 4.41 3.07 8.59
N VAL A 77 3.25 3.62 8.22
CA VAL A 77 2.04 3.58 9.03
C VAL A 77 0.90 2.91 8.26
N ALA A 78 0.23 1.96 8.89
CA ALA A 78 -1.06 1.45 8.45
C ALA A 78 -2.17 2.10 9.28
N THR A 79 -3.17 2.65 8.59
CA THR A 79 -4.39 3.15 9.26
C THR A 79 -5.40 2.02 9.31
N VAL A 80 -5.92 1.75 10.49
CA VAL A 80 -6.84 0.65 10.78
C VAL A 80 -8.09 1.18 11.45
N ASP A 81 -9.19 0.45 11.28
CA ASP A 81 -10.41 0.67 12.04
C ASP A 81 -10.15 0.34 13.53
N PRO A 82 -10.27 1.33 14.44
CA PRO A 82 -10.02 1.12 15.87
C PRO A 82 -11.09 0.25 16.55
N THR A 83 -12.26 0.08 15.94
CA THR A 83 -13.36 -0.74 16.48
C THR A 83 -13.27 -2.19 16.04
N ASN A 84 -12.77 -2.45 14.83
CA ASN A 84 -12.57 -3.79 14.31
C ASN A 84 -11.34 -3.85 13.39
N LEU A 85 -10.22 -4.30 13.95
CA LEU A 85 -8.96 -4.37 13.23
C LEU A 85 -9.03 -5.29 12.00
N ASP A 86 -9.76 -6.40 12.08
CA ASP A 86 -9.84 -7.41 11.00
C ASP A 86 -10.38 -6.82 9.69
N HIS A 87 -11.24 -5.81 9.75
CA HIS A 87 -11.77 -5.14 8.55
C HIS A 87 -10.69 -4.44 7.72
N SER A 88 -9.58 -4.06 8.36
CA SER A 88 -8.48 -3.34 7.73
C SER A 88 -7.54 -4.26 6.96
N TRP A 89 -7.53 -5.55 7.31
CA TRP A 89 -6.77 -6.59 6.65
C TRP A 89 -7.53 -7.15 5.44
N LYS A 90 -6.82 -7.48 4.37
CA LYS A 90 -7.36 -8.04 3.13
C LYS A 90 -6.80 -9.42 2.88
N THR A 91 -7.65 -10.35 2.46
CA THR A 91 -7.24 -11.72 2.15
C THR A 91 -6.41 -11.83 0.89
N ASP A 92 -6.54 -10.86 -0.02
CA ASP A 92 -5.81 -10.81 -1.29
C ASP A 92 -5.27 -9.39 -1.53
N ILE A 93 -4.01 -9.32 -1.98
CA ILE A 93 -3.33 -8.07 -2.38
C ILE A 93 -4.08 -7.33 -3.50
N ASN A 94 -4.80 -8.06 -4.38
CA ASN A 94 -5.59 -7.47 -5.45
C ASN A 94 -6.67 -6.50 -4.95
N GLN A 95 -7.13 -6.66 -3.71
CA GLN A 95 -8.10 -5.74 -3.08
C GLN A 95 -7.47 -4.38 -2.71
N LEU A 96 -6.13 -4.31 -2.66
CA LEU A 96 -5.38 -3.10 -2.30
C LEU A 96 -4.79 -2.39 -3.52
N VAL A 97 -4.62 -3.10 -4.64
CA VAL A 97 -4.05 -2.58 -5.88
C VAL A 97 -5.16 -2.04 -6.77
N LYS A 98 -5.13 -0.73 -7.05
CA LYS A 98 -5.99 -0.12 -8.06
C LYS A 98 -5.22 -0.02 -9.38
N ILE A 99 -5.64 -0.77 -10.38
CA ILE A 99 -5.17 -0.61 -11.76
C ILE A 99 -6.13 0.35 -12.46
N SER A 100 -5.64 1.51 -12.85
CA SER A 100 -6.38 2.47 -13.67
C SER A 100 -5.71 2.53 -15.03
N ILE A 101 -6.36 1.97 -16.06
CA ILE A 101 -5.90 2.08 -17.45
C ILE A 101 -6.54 3.34 -18.01
N ASN A 102 -5.73 4.35 -18.33
CA ASN A 102 -6.21 5.57 -18.95
C ASN A 102 -6.20 5.35 -20.48
N THR A 103 -7.36 5.02 -21.06
CA THR A 103 -7.49 4.86 -22.51
C THR A 103 -7.66 6.24 -23.14
N GLY A 104 -6.68 6.68 -23.92
CA GLY A 104 -6.71 7.96 -24.63
C GLY A 104 -7.92 8.08 -25.56
N VAL A 105 -8.51 9.29 -25.57
CA VAL A 105 -9.73 9.70 -26.28
C VAL A 105 -9.67 9.40 -27.79
N TYR A 106 -10.74 8.80 -28.35
CA TYR A 106 -10.97 8.67 -29.79
C TYR A 106 -11.26 10.04 -30.41
N GLN A 107 -10.38 10.56 -31.30
CA GLN A 107 -10.67 11.73 -32.11
C GLN A 107 -11.41 11.31 -33.40
N HIS A 108 -12.70 11.66 -33.48
CA HIS A 108 -13.49 11.47 -34.68
C HIS A 108 -13.23 12.65 -35.64
N TYR A 109 -12.44 12.43 -36.69
CA TYR A 109 -12.31 13.41 -37.78
C TYR A 109 -13.57 13.31 -38.66
N LYS A 110 -14.36 14.38 -38.72
CA LYS A 110 -15.47 14.51 -39.67
C LYS A 110 -14.88 15.01 -40.98
N THR A 111 -14.78 14.15 -41.99
CA THR A 111 -14.38 14.53 -43.34
C THR A 111 -15.39 15.54 -43.90
N GLY A 112 -14.92 16.75 -44.21
CA GLY A 112 -15.76 17.80 -44.80
C GLY A 112 -16.28 17.37 -46.17
N THR A 113 -17.59 17.45 -46.35
CA THR A 113 -18.24 17.28 -47.65
C THR A 113 -17.93 18.52 -48.51
N ALA A 114 -17.03 18.36 -49.47
CA ALA A 114 -16.96 19.26 -50.62
C ALA A 114 -18.19 18.98 -51.51
N ALA A 115 -19.23 19.79 -51.38
CA ALA A 115 -20.35 19.81 -52.32
C ALA A 115 -20.25 21.07 -53.17
N ALA A 116 -20.11 20.83 -54.48
CA ALA A 116 -19.94 21.79 -55.55
C ALA A 116 -21.06 22.84 -55.60
N ALA A 117 -20.67 24.11 -55.82
CA ALA A 117 -21.56 25.13 -56.36
C ALA A 117 -21.06 25.49 -57.77
N LEU A 118 -21.71 24.89 -58.77
CA LEU A 118 -21.47 25.09 -60.20
C LEU A 118 -22.84 25.27 -60.86
N THR A 119 -23.30 26.52 -60.98
CA THR A 119 -24.34 27.02 -61.92
C THR A 119 -24.33 28.54 -61.81
N ARG A 120 -23.76 29.26 -62.78
CA ARG A 120 -24.43 29.89 -63.95
C ARG A 120 -25.47 30.93 -63.57
#